data_AF-U3KPW1-F1
#
_entry.id   AF-U3KPW1-F1
#
_cell.length_a   1.000
_cell.length_b   1.000
_cell.length_c   1.000
_cell.angle_alpha   90.00
_cell.angle_beta   90.00
_cell.angle_gamma   90.00
#
_symmetry.space_group_name_H-M   'P 1'
#
loop_
_entity.id
_entity.type
_entity.pdbx_description
1 polymer ?
#
loop_
_entity_poly.entity_id
_entity_poly.type
_entity_poly.pdbx_seq_one_letter_code
_entity_poly.pdbx_strand_id
1 'polypeptide(L)' 'MEVPNVKDFQWKRLAPLPSRRVYCSLLETGGQVYAIGGCDDNGVPMDCFEVYSPEADQWTALPRLPTARAGVAVTALGK' A
#
# COMPACT_ATOMS: atom_id res chain seq x y z
N MET A 1 -2.23 20.98 -20.41
CA MET A 1 -1.63 20.12 -19.37
C MET A 1 -0.38 19.53 -20.01
N GLU A 2 0.80 19.99 -19.60
CA GLU A 2 2.07 19.49 -20.14
C GLU A 2 2.39 18.15 -19.45
N VAL A 3 2.86 17.18 -20.23
CA VAL A 3 3.31 15.89 -19.67
C VAL A 3 4.73 16.11 -19.11
N PRO A 4 4.99 15.82 -17.83
CA PRO A 4 6.32 15.95 -17.24
C PRO A 4 7.37 15.19 -18.05
N ASN A 5 8.60 15.71 -18.12
CA ASN A 5 9.69 15.04 -18.82
C ASN A 5 10.07 13.77 -18.03
N VAL A 6 10.35 12.66 -18.73
CA VAL A 6 10.79 11.41 -18.10
C VAL A 6 12.02 11.60 -17.18
N LYS A 7 12.86 12.59 -17.50
CA LYS A 7 14.06 12.93 -16.71
C LYS A 7 13.76 13.55 -15.35
N ASP A 8 12.53 14.03 -15.13
CA ASP A 8 12.11 14.63 -13.86
C ASP A 8 11.68 13.58 -12.82
N PHE A 9 11.47 12.32 -13.25
CA PHE A 9 11.10 11.23 -12.37
C PHE A 9 12.34 10.64 -11.70
N GLN A 10 12.39 10.79 -10.38
CA GLN A 10 13.43 10.21 -9.53
C GLN A 10 12.80 9.27 -8.51
N TRP A 11 13.43 8.12 -8.30
CA TRP A 11 13.08 7.24 -7.20
C TRP A 11 13.51 7.86 -5.88
N LYS A 12 12.59 7.90 -4.91
CA LYS A 12 12.87 8.30 -3.53
C LYS A 12 12.57 7.12 -2.60
N ARG A 13 13.48 6.85 -1.67
CA ARG A 13 13.20 5.92 -0.58
C ARG A 13 12.31 6.61 0.46
N LEU A 14 11.16 6.01 0.73
CA LEU A 14 10.21 6.40 1.76
C LEU A 14 10.26 5.41 2.93
N ALA A 15 9.46 5.63 3.96
CA ALA A 15 9.34 4.70 5.07
C ALA A 15 9.00 3.29 4.58
N PRO A 16 9.75 2.28 5.03
CA PRO A 16 9.50 0.90 4.63
C PRO A 16 8.17 0.43 5.21
N LEU A 17 7.52 -0.50 4.50
CA LEU A 17 6.38 -1.22 5.04
C LEU A 17 6.77 -1.92 6.36
N PRO A 18 5.95 -1.80 7.43
CA PRO A 18 6.20 -2.47 8.71
C PRO A 18 6.28 -3.99 8.58
N SER A 19 5.39 -4.57 7.77
CA SER A 19 5.34 -6.01 7.51
C SER A 19 5.89 -6.30 6.11
N ARG A 20 6.97 -7.08 6.02
CA ARG A 20 7.50 -7.56 4.73
C ARG A 20 6.48 -8.47 4.06
N ARG A 21 6.16 -8.20 2.79
CA ARG A 21 5.17 -8.96 2.03
C ARG A 21 5.28 -8.75 0.54
N VAL A 22 4.74 -9.70 -0.21
CA VAL A 22 4.49 -9.63 -1.66
C VAL A 22 3.00 -9.75 -1.96
N TYR A 23 2.57 -9.47 -3.19
CA TYR A 23 1.17 -9.62 -3.64
C TYR A 23 0.12 -8.83 -2.83
N CYS A 24 0.53 -7.80 -2.08
CA CYS A 24 -0.40 -6.87 -1.45
C CYS A 24 -0.99 -5.92 -2.50
N SER A 25 -2.20 -5.46 -2.26
CA SER A 25 -2.85 -4.45 -3.10
C SER A 25 -2.58 -3.06 -2.52
N LEU A 26 -2.33 -2.10 -3.40
CA LEU A 26 -2.23 -0.68 -3.05
C LEU A 26 -3.44 0.09 -3.57
N LEU A 27 -3.94 1.01 -2.76
CA LEU A 27 -5.02 1.92 -3.13
C LEU A 27 -4.69 3.32 -2.61
N GLU A 28 -4.75 4.34 -3.46
CA GLU A 28 -4.73 5.73 -3.02
C GLU A 28 -6.17 6.22 -2.87
N THR A 29 -6.48 6.83 -1.73
CA THR A 29 -7.73 7.57 -1.52
C THR A 29 -7.56 8.59 -0.41
N GLY A 30 -8.11 9.79 -0.60
CA GLY A 30 -8.03 10.86 0.40
C GLY A 30 -6.60 11.34 0.68
N GLY A 31 -5.68 11.22 -0.28
CA GLY A 31 -4.28 11.64 -0.12
C GLY A 31 -3.42 10.64 0.68
N GLN A 32 -3.95 9.45 0.96
CA GLN A 32 -3.26 8.40 1.70
C GLN A 32 -3.15 7.12 0.87
N VAL A 33 -2.10 6.34 1.11
CA VAL A 33 -1.89 5.07 0.41
C VAL A 33 -2.15 3.92 1.37
N TYR A 34 -3.06 3.03 0.99
CA TYR A 34 -3.45 1.86 1.76
C TYR A 34 -2.77 0.63 1.19
N ALA A 35 -2.16 -0.19 2.05
CA ALA A 35 -1.61 -1.48 1.70
C ALA A 35 -2.41 -2.59 2.38
N ILE A 36 -2.95 -3.50 1.56
CA ILE A 36 -4.00 -4.45 1.94
C ILE A 36 -3.54 -5.87 1.63
N GLY A 37 -3.55 -6.73 2.66
CA GLY A 37 -3.21 -8.15 2.53
C GLY A 37 -1.79 -8.37 2.03
N GLY A 38 -1.58 -9.46 1.30
CA GLY A 38 -0.29 -9.91 0.77
C GLY A 38 0.09 -11.30 1.28
N CYS A 39 1.29 -11.75 0.96
CA CYS A 39 1.89 -12.99 1.44
C CYS A 39 3.21 -12.70 2.15
N ASP A 40 3.49 -13.43 3.23
CA ASP A 40 4.80 -13.43 3.89
C ASP A 40 5.85 -14.23 3.07
N ASP A 41 7.07 -14.33 3.62
CA ASP A 41 8.18 -15.02 2.98
C ASP A 41 7.95 -16.54 2.80
N ASN A 42 6.97 -17.13 3.49
CA ASN A 42 6.56 -18.52 3.35
C ASN A 42 5.38 -18.70 2.37
N GLY A 43 4.91 -17.60 1.76
CA GLY A 43 3.74 -17.61 0.88
C GLY A 43 2.40 -17.65 1.62
N VAL A 44 2.39 -17.47 2.94
CA VAL A 44 1.16 -17.50 3.75
C VAL A 44 0.41 -16.17 3.58
N PRO A 45 -0.87 -16.18 3.18
CA PRO A 45 -1.66 -14.95 3.10
C PRO A 45 -1.73 -14.23 4.44
N MET A 46 -1.63 -12.91 4.39
CA MET A 46 -1.64 -12.03 5.55
C MET A 46 -2.97 -11.27 5.65
N ASP A 47 -3.34 -10.92 6.88
CA ASP A 47 -4.48 -10.07 7.22
C ASP A 47 -4.08 -8.62 7.52
N CYS A 48 -2.82 -8.26 7.25
CA CYS A 48 -2.30 -6.91 7.43
C CYS A 48 -3.13 -5.88 6.63
N PHE A 49 -3.44 -4.78 7.30
CA PHE A 49 -4.01 -3.59 6.68
C PHE A 49 -3.31 -2.38 7.27
N GLU A 50 -2.66 -1.59 6.43
CA GLU A 50 -1.80 -0.49 6.85
C GLU A 50 -2.05 0.72 5.95
N VAL A 51 -1.90 1.92 6.50
CA VAL A 51 -2.03 3.19 5.77
C VAL A 51 -0.75 3.98 5.87
N TYR A 52 -0.33 4.57 4.76
CA TYR A 52 0.81 5.45 4.64
C TYR A 52 0.34 6.90 4.53
N SER A 53 0.90 7.75 5.39
CA SER A 53 0.78 9.21 5.28
C SER A 53 1.99 9.78 4.56
N PRO A 54 1.83 10.36 3.35
CA PRO A 54 2.92 11.04 2.65
C PRO A 54 3.46 12.26 3.39
N GLU A 55 2.62 12.95 4.17
CA GLU A 55 3.02 14.13 4.95
C GLU A 55 3.98 13.75 6.10
N ALA A 56 3.70 12.62 6.76
CA ALA A 56 4.51 12.14 7.87
C ALA A 56 5.64 11.18 7.46
N ASP A 57 5.65 10.72 6.20
CA ASP A 57 6.51 9.62 5.73
C ASP A 57 6.46 8.43 6.69
N GLN A 58 5.25 7.95 6.98
CA GLN A 58 5.04 6.92 8.00
C GLN A 58 3.86 6.02 7.69
N TRP A 59 4.03 4.73 8.00
CA TRP A 59 2.99 3.72 7.99
C TRP A 59 2.34 3.56 9.37
N THR A 60 1.02 3.42 9.39
CA THR A 60 0.22 3.13 10.58
C THR A 60 -0.58 1.86 10.34
N ALA A 61 -0.56 0.94 11.31
CA ALA A 61 -1.39 -0.26 11.27
C ALA A 61 -2.87 0.09 11.49
N LEU A 62 -3.74 -0.47 10.66
CA LEU A 62 -5.18 -0.39 10.77
C LEU A 62 -5.75 -1.71 11.32
N PRO A 63 -7.04 -1.77 11.66
CA PRO A 63 -7.69 -3.03 12.00
C PRO A 63 -7.47 -4.10 10.92
N ARG A 64 -7.11 -5.31 11.35
CA ARG A 64 -6.80 -6.42 10.45
C ARG A 64 -7.99 -6.81 9.58
N LEU A 65 -7.70 -7.35 8.40
CA LEU A 65 -8.72 -7.89 7.52
C LEU A 65 -9.42 -9.10 8.20
N PRO A 66 -10.74 -9.26 8.05
CA PRO A 66 -11.45 -10.43 8.58
C PRO A 66 -11.00 -11.76 7.97
N THR A 67 -10.38 -11.72 6.79
CA THR A 67 -9.82 -12.89 6.12
C THR A 67 -8.55 -12.48 5.40
N ALA A 68 -7.47 -13.17 5.71
CA ALA A 68 -6.19 -13.03 5.05
C ALA A 68 -6.32 -13.29 3.54
N ARG A 69 -5.67 -12.47 2.72
CA ARG A 69 -5.80 -12.52 1.26
C ARG A 69 -4.56 -11.96 0.58
N ALA A 70 -4.27 -12.46 -0.62
CA ALA A 70 -3.14 -12.03 -1.44
C ALA A 70 -3.54 -12.05 -2.92
N GLY A 71 -2.90 -11.22 -3.74
CA GLY A 71 -3.14 -11.18 -5.19
C GLY A 71 -4.54 -10.69 -5.56
N VAL A 72 -5.15 -9.86 -4.72
CA VAL A 72 -6.51 -9.32 -4.95
C VAL A 72 -6.46 -7.98 -5.69
N ALA A 73 -7.57 -7.63 -6.34
CA ALA A 73 -7.82 -6.27 -6.81
C ALA A 73 -8.61 -5.50 -5.75
N VAL A 74 -8.31 -4.22 -5.58
CA VAL A 74 -9.01 -3.31 -4.66
C VAL A 74 -9.38 -2.04 -5.41
N THR A 75 -10.55 -1.48 -5.11
CA THR A 75 -10.96 -0.15 -5.59
C THR A 75 -11.63 0.61 -4.46
N ALA A 76 -11.52 1.94 -4.48
CA ALA A 76 -12.31 2.83 -3.66
C ALA A 76 -13.65 3.09 -4.35
N LEU A 77 -14.76 2.85 -3.65
CA LEU A 77 -16.05 3.38 -4.08
C LEU A 77 -16.23 4.76 -3.45
N GLY A 78 -16.01 5.81 -4.25
CA GLY A 78 -16.34 7.17 -3.85
C GLY A 78 -17.84 7.28 -3.59
N LYS A 79 -18.20 7.90 -2.46
CA LYS A 79 -19.57 8.38 -2.24
C LYS A 79 -19.62 9.87 -2.52
#